data_AF-A0AAD5QHT9-F1
#
_entry.id   AF-A0AAD5QHT9-F1
#
_cell.length_a   1.000
_cell.length_b   1.000
_cell.length_c   1.000
_cell.angle_alpha   90.00
_cell.angle_beta   90.00
_cell.angle_gamma   90.00
#
_symmetry.space_group_name_H-M   'P 1'
#
loop_
_entity.id
_entity.type
_entity.pdbx_description
1 polymer ?
#
loop_
_entity_poly.entity_id
_entity_poly.type
_entity_poly.pdbx_seq_one_letter_code
_entity_poly.pdbx_strand_id
1 'polypeptide(L)'
;MIPNDELDMSCEAIRLRVLTYPRQPVTNYPIAFARIVYTDYEFLEEQLRAGYSTENHFCYHVDSKASSNFTNLMKTLSTCLKNVYLTDGSLAFDSLSQ
;
A
#
# COMPACT_ATOMS: atom_id res chain seq x y z
N MET A 1 -7.39 7.06 11.11
CA MET A 1 -7.41 6.11 12.27
C MET A 1 -6.48 6.67 13.34
N ILE A 2 -6.48 6.16 14.58
CA ILE A 2 -5.43 6.55 15.56
C ILE A 2 -4.15 5.81 15.16
N PRO A 3 -3.03 6.49 14.88
CA PRO A 3 -1.79 5.83 14.49
C PRO A 3 -1.27 4.90 15.59
N ASN A 4 -0.91 3.67 15.24
CA ASN A 4 -0.25 2.72 16.12
C ASN A 4 1.27 2.78 15.93
N ASP A 5 1.96 3.43 16.85
CA ASP A 5 3.42 3.54 16.84
C ASP A 5 4.14 2.20 17.13
N GLU A 6 3.42 1.18 17.63
CA GLU A 6 3.95 -0.16 17.91
C GLU A 6 3.70 -1.17 16.76
N LEU A 7 3.24 -0.70 15.60
CA LEU A 7 2.98 -1.58 14.46
C LEU A 7 4.26 -2.26 13.97
N ASP A 8 4.29 -3.60 14.02
CA ASP A 8 5.42 -4.38 13.50
C ASP A 8 5.49 -4.26 11.97
N MET A 9 6.54 -3.59 11.50
CA MET A 9 6.83 -3.35 10.09
C MET A 9 7.80 -4.35 9.47
N SER A 10 8.11 -5.46 10.15
CA SER A 10 8.85 -6.57 9.55
C SER A 10 8.06 -7.17 8.38
N CYS A 11 8.77 -7.65 7.36
CA CYS A 11 8.10 -8.28 6.23
C CYS A 11 7.35 -9.56 6.60
N GLU A 12 7.72 -10.23 7.69
CA GLU A 12 6.97 -11.37 8.22
C GLU A 12 5.61 -10.92 8.73
N ALA A 13 5.56 -9.88 9.57
CA ALA A 13 4.33 -9.33 10.10
C ALA A 13 3.42 -8.76 8.99
N ILE A 14 3.97 -8.01 8.03
CA ILE A 14 3.22 -7.48 6.88
C ILE A 14 2.60 -8.61 6.04
N ARG A 15 3.39 -9.64 5.71
CA ARG A 15 2.88 -10.79 4.95
C ARG A 15 1.81 -11.54 5.72
N LEU A 16 1.98 -11.70 7.04
CA LEU A 16 0.97 -12.32 7.87
C LEU A 16 -0.34 -11.53 7.81
N ARG A 17 -0.30 -10.20 7.99
CA ARG A 17 -1.51 -9.36 7.94
C ARG A 17 -2.19 -9.35 6.56
N VAL A 18 -1.42 -9.24 5.47
CA VAL A 18 -1.99 -9.11 4.12
C VAL A 18 -2.40 -10.46 3.52
N LEU A 19 -1.62 -11.53 3.71
CA LEU A 19 -1.79 -12.78 2.95
C LEU A 19 -2.64 -13.85 3.65
N THR A 20 -2.94 -13.70 4.95
CA THR A 20 -3.75 -14.67 5.71
C THR A 20 -5.25 -14.45 5.61
N TYR A 21 -5.69 -13.30 5.08
CA TYR A 21 -7.11 -13.08 4.78
C TYR A 21 -7.58 -14.06 3.70
N PRO A 22 -8.84 -14.58 3.75
CA PRO A 22 -9.41 -15.40 2.68
C PRO A 22 -9.12 -14.78 1.33
N ARG A 23 -8.25 -15.45 0.57
CA ARG A 23 -7.79 -14.96 -0.72
C ARG A 23 -8.98 -14.86 -1.65
N GLN A 24 -9.03 -13.78 -2.42
CA GLN A 24 -9.93 -13.74 -3.55
C GLN A 24 -9.56 -14.91 -4.49
N PRO A 25 -10.56 -15.61 -5.06
CA PRO A 25 -10.30 -16.69 -6.00
C PRO A 25 -9.52 -16.15 -7.20
N VAL A 26 -8.66 -17.01 -7.76
CA VAL A 26 -7.98 -16.74 -9.04
C VAL A 26 -9.06 -16.61 -10.11
N THR A 27 -9.08 -15.49 -10.82
CA THR A 27 -10.09 -15.17 -11.84
C THR A 27 -9.53 -15.27 -13.26
N ASN A 28 -8.21 -15.39 -13.43
CA ASN A 28 -7.50 -15.22 -14.70
C ASN A 28 -7.77 -13.86 -15.35
N TYR A 29 -8.13 -12.85 -14.54
CA TYR A 29 -8.39 -11.49 -14.97
C TYR A 29 -7.64 -10.52 -14.04
N PRO A 30 -6.33 -10.33 -14.25
CA PRO A 30 -5.50 -9.51 -13.39
C PRO A 30 -5.90 -8.02 -13.47
N ILE A 31 -6.07 -7.38 -12.30
CA ILE A 31 -6.39 -5.95 -12.20
C ILE A 31 -5.17 -5.17 -11.70
N ALA A 32 -4.89 -4.03 -12.33
CA ALA A 32 -3.90 -3.08 -11.85
C ALA A 32 -4.59 -1.90 -11.13
N PHE A 33 -4.19 -1.65 -9.89
CA PHE A 33 -4.62 -0.50 -9.08
C PHE A 33 -3.50 0.53 -9.05
N ALA A 34 -3.81 1.80 -9.32
CA ALA A 34 -2.90 2.92 -9.14
C ALA A 34 -3.51 3.92 -8.16
N ARG A 35 -2.81 4.24 -7.07
CA ARG A 35 -3.31 5.13 -6.01
C ARG A 35 -2.25 6.15 -5.60
N ILE A 36 -2.68 7.39 -5.44
CA ILE A 36 -1.89 8.44 -4.80
C ILE A 36 -2.29 8.47 -3.32
N VAL A 37 -1.31 8.47 -2.41
CA VAL A 37 -1.51 8.34 -0.97
C VAL A 37 -0.68 9.35 -0.21
N TYR A 38 -1.18 9.80 0.95
CA TYR A 38 -0.55 10.89 1.72
C TYR A 38 -0.43 10.59 3.23
N THR A 39 -1.32 9.77 3.80
CA THR A 39 -1.39 9.50 5.25
C THR A 39 -2.12 8.17 5.54
N ASP A 40 -2.26 7.82 6.82
CA ASP A 40 -3.04 6.70 7.36
C ASP A 40 -2.62 5.33 6.79
N TYR A 41 -1.37 4.93 7.05
CA TYR A 41 -0.80 3.65 6.58
C TYR A 41 -1.68 2.43 6.90
N GLU A 42 -2.18 2.31 8.14
CA GLU A 42 -2.99 1.16 8.56
C GLU A 42 -4.27 1.01 7.73
N PHE A 43 -4.93 2.12 7.40
CA PHE A 43 -6.12 2.10 6.55
C PHE A 43 -5.78 1.63 5.12
N LEU A 44 -4.63 2.07 4.59
CA LEU A 44 -4.17 1.67 3.26
C LEU A 44 -3.75 0.20 3.21
N GLU A 45 -3.11 -0.31 4.27
CA GLU A 45 -2.78 -1.73 4.41
C GLU A 45 -4.06 -2.58 4.47
N GLU A 46 -5.06 -2.13 5.23
CA GLU A 46 -6.37 -2.78 5.32
C GLU A 46 -7.12 -2.78 3.98
N GLN A 47 -7.06 -1.66 3.25
CA GLN A 47 -7.64 -1.56 1.91
C GLN A 47 -6.94 -2.49 0.90
N LEU A 48 -5.61 -2.61 1.00
CA LEU A 48 -4.84 -3.58 0.22
C LEU A 48 -5.26 -5.00 0.58
N ARG A 49 -5.28 -5.35 1.88
CA ARG A 49 -5.66 -6.66 2.40
C ARG A 49 -7.04 -7.10 1.92
N ALA A 50 -8.03 -6.21 1.96
CA ALA A 50 -9.39 -6.52 1.51
C ALA A 50 -9.50 -6.80 0.00
N GLY A 51 -8.64 -6.19 -0.82
CA GLY A 51 -8.63 -6.35 -2.29
C GLY A 51 -7.52 -7.26 -2.82
N TYR A 52 -6.71 -7.87 -1.95
CA TYR A 52 -5.51 -8.57 -2.36
C TYR A 52 -5.84 -9.86 -3.13
N SER A 53 -5.27 -9.97 -4.33
CA SER A 53 -5.18 -11.19 -5.13
C SER A 53 -3.75 -11.31 -5.63
N THR A 54 -3.27 -12.55 -5.80
CA THR A 54 -1.95 -12.82 -6.36
C THR A 54 -1.82 -12.42 -7.83
N GLU A 55 -2.95 -12.27 -8.54
CA GLU A 55 -2.99 -11.81 -9.93
C GLU A 55 -3.08 -10.29 -10.06
N ASN A 56 -3.48 -9.59 -9.00
CA ASN A 56 -3.61 -8.14 -9.01
C ASN A 56 -2.26 -7.46 -8.78
N HIS A 57 -2.11 -6.27 -9.35
CA HIS A 57 -0.95 -5.40 -9.18
C HIS A 57 -1.37 -4.11 -8.48
N PHE A 58 -0.61 -3.66 -7.49
CA PHE A 58 -0.93 -2.50 -6.67
C PHE A 58 0.22 -1.49 -6.73
N CYS A 59 0.00 -0.36 -7.40
CA CYS A 59 0.96 0.72 -7.53
C CYS A 59 0.54 1.89 -6.65
N TYR A 60 1.44 2.32 -5.78
CA TYR A 60 1.26 3.49 -4.93
C TYR A 60 2.21 4.61 -5.36
N HIS A 61 1.73 5.84 -5.31
CA HIS A 61 2.52 7.05 -5.37
C HIS A 61 2.32 7.80 -4.05
N VAL A 62 3.39 8.10 -3.34
CA VAL A 62 3.30 8.90 -2.12
C VAL A 62 3.38 10.37 -2.51
N ASP A 63 2.35 11.14 -2.15
CA ASP A 63 2.35 12.59 -2.38
C ASP A 63 3.57 13.23 -1.71
N SER A 64 4.25 14.12 -2.44
CA SER A 64 5.46 14.80 -1.96
C SER A 64 5.33 15.54 -0.62
N LYS A 65 4.11 15.89 -0.21
CA LYS A 65 3.82 16.58 1.05
C LYS A 65 3.73 15.62 2.24
N ALA A 66 3.66 14.32 1.99
CA ALA A 66 3.52 13.32 3.03
C ALA A 66 4.73 13.32 3.97
N SER A 67 4.54 12.86 5.21
CA SER A 67 5.65 12.76 6.16
C SER A 67 6.69 11.73 5.68
N SER A 68 7.95 11.96 6.06
CA SER A 68 9.02 10.99 5.80
C SER A 68 8.74 9.63 6.46
N ASN A 69 8.13 9.63 7.64
CA ASN A 69 7.70 8.42 8.32
C ASN A 69 6.70 7.63 7.48
N PHE A 70 5.62 8.28 7.01
CA PHE A 70 4.63 7.64 6.15
C PHE A 70 5.24 7.10 4.86
N THR A 71 6.12 7.87 4.22
CA THR A 71 6.84 7.45 3.02
C THR A 71 7.66 6.18 3.26
N ASN A 72 8.34 6.09 4.41
CA ASN A 72 9.11 4.90 4.80
C ASN A 72 8.21 3.69 5.04
N LEU A 73 7.04 3.87 5.69
CA LEU A 73 6.08 2.78 5.89
C LEU A 73 5.59 2.20 4.55
N MET A 74 5.20 3.07 3.60
CA MET A 74 4.79 2.65 2.26
C MET A 74 5.93 1.97 1.48
N LYS A 75 7.17 2.45 1.65
CA LYS A 75 8.35 1.81 1.06
C LYS A 75 8.53 0.40 1.60
N THR A 76 8.47 0.21 2.91
CA THR A 76 8.57 -1.11 3.56
C THR A 76 7.49 -2.05 3.03
N LEU A 77 6.23 -1.62 3.00
CA LEU A 77 5.12 -2.41 2.44
C LEU A 77 5.42 -2.91 1.01
N SER A 78 5.87 -2.02 0.13
CA SER A 78 6.21 -2.37 -1.26
C SER A 78 7.36 -3.37 -1.37
N THR A 79 8.36 -3.30 -0.47
CA THR A 79 9.48 -4.25 -0.49
C THR A 79 9.11 -5.65 0.00
N CYS A 80 8.05 -5.76 0.81
CA CYS A 80 7.65 -7.02 1.42
C CYS A 80 6.73 -7.86 0.52
N LEU A 81 6.02 -7.25 -0.45
CA LEU A 81 5.01 -7.90 -1.28
C LEU A 81 5.35 -7.74 -2.77
N LYS A 82 5.47 -8.86 -3.51
CA LYS A 82 6.01 -8.88 -4.89
C LYS A 82 5.17 -8.13 -5.93
N ASN A 83 3.87 -7.98 -5.68
CA ASN A 83 2.90 -7.33 -6.56
C ASN A 83 2.46 -5.95 -6.03
N VAL A 84 3.19 -5.39 -5.07
CA VAL A 84 3.02 -4.04 -4.57
C VAL A 84 4.22 -3.21 -4.99
N TYR A 85 3.96 -2.06 -5.58
CA TYR A 85 4.96 -1.16 -6.15
C TYR A 85 4.81 0.22 -5.54
N LEU A 86 5.95 0.89 -5.35
CA LEU A 86 6.00 2.30 -5.01
C LEU A 86 6.72 3.02 -6.14
N THR A 87 6.10 4.04 -6.72
CA THR A 87 6.71 4.78 -7.83
C THR A 87 7.85 5.67 -7.35
N ASP A 88 8.84 5.86 -8.22
CA ASP A 88 9.94 6.80 -8.01
C ASP A 88 9.56 8.16 -8.60
N GLY A 89 9.72 9.24 -7.83
CA GLY A 89 9.51 10.63 -8.31
C GLY A 89 8.63 11.47 -7.39
N SER A 90 8.91 12.78 -7.33
CA SER A 90 8.11 13.74 -6.57
C SER A 90 7.08 14.40 -7.48
N LEU A 91 5.84 13.93 -7.44
CA LEU A 91 4.71 14.69 -7.98
C LEU A 91 3.91 15.23 -6.79
N ALA A 92 3.78 16.55 -6.73
CA ALA A 92 2.88 17.19 -5.78
C ALA A 92 1.48 17.16 -6.39
N PHE A 93 0.55 16.46 -5.75
CA PHE A 93 -0.85 16.54 -6.14
C PHE A 93 -1.53 17.61 -5.29
N ASP A 94 -2.22 18.53 -5.97
CA ASP A 94 -3.03 19.57 -5.35
C ASP A 94 -4.49 19.24 -5.59
N SER A 95 -5.33 19.39 -4.57
CA SER A 95 -6.78 19.17 -4.68
C SER A 95 -7.47 20.10 -5.69
N LEU A 96 -6.75 21.12 -6.20
CA LEU A 96 -7.22 22.17 -7.10
C LEU A 96 -6.73 22.01 -8.55
N SER A 97 -6.03 20.92 -8.89
CA SER A 97 -5.55 20.65 -10.26
C SER A 97 -6.38 19.60 -11.02
N GLN A 98 -7.67 19.47 -10.70
CA GLN A 98 -8.69 18.84 -11.56
C GLN A 98 -9.58 19.89 -12.20
#